data_AF-A0A383A307-F1
#
_entry.id   AF-A0A383A307-F1
#
_cell.length_a   1.000
_cell.length_b   1.000
_cell.length_c   1.000
_cell.angle_alpha   90.00
_cell.angle_beta   90.00
_cell.angle_gamma   90.00
#
_symmetry.space_group_name_H-M   'P 1'
#
loop_
_entity.id
_entity.type
_entity.pdbx_description
1 polymer ?
#
loop_
_entity_poly.entity_id
_entity_poly.type
_entity_poly.pdbx_seq_one_letter_code
_entity_poly.pdbx_strand_id
1 'polypeptide(L)'
;MEMEGINVTPLFWGLAAGVGMGGNGTHIGSTANVFIVTISEKMAKDQGDPSLAITPLLWMKKGLPVMLATLITCTIIMYLFWDFFSAPIR
;
A
#
# COMPACT_ATOMS: atom_id res chain seq x y z
N MET A 1 0.77 26.36 -4.91
CA MET A 1 0.40 25.58 -3.71
C MET A 1 0.83 26.29 -2.43
N GLU A 2 2.10 26.30 -2.03
CA GLU A 2 2.51 27.07 -0.83
C GLU A 2 2.29 28.58 -1.01
N MET A 3 2.62 29.13 -2.18
CA MET A 3 2.35 30.54 -2.52
C MET A 3 0.85 30.89 -2.63
N GLU A 4 -0.03 29.88 -2.64
CA GLU A 4 -1.49 30.05 -2.63
C GLU A 4 -2.07 29.92 -1.20
N GLY A 5 -1.20 29.79 -0.18
CA GLY A 5 -1.60 29.63 1.23
C GLY A 5 -1.97 28.20 1.63
N ILE A 6 -1.78 27.22 0.75
CA ILE A 6 -2.05 25.80 1.06
C ILE A 6 -0.84 25.22 1.80
N ASN A 7 -1.07 24.69 3.00
CA ASN A 7 -0.05 23.92 3.70
C ASN A 7 0.19 22.59 2.96
N VAL A 8 1.34 22.46 2.30
CA VAL A 8 1.70 21.27 1.50
C VAL A 8 2.30 20.14 2.31
N THR A 9 2.76 20.40 3.53
CA THR A 9 3.37 19.37 4.39
C THR A 9 2.46 18.17 4.64
N PRO A 10 1.17 18.32 5.02
CA PRO A 10 0.29 17.18 5.21
C PRO A 10 -0.01 16.47 3.88
N LEU A 11 0.06 17.16 2.74
CA LEU A 11 -0.09 16.53 1.42
C LEU A 11 1.08 15.58 1.10
N PHE A 12 2.32 15.97 1.43
CA PHE A 12 3.48 15.09 1.26
C PHE A 12 3.40 13.84 2.14
N TRP A 13 2.98 13.99 3.40
CA TRP A 13 2.73 12.85 4.27
C TRP A 13 1.61 11.95 3.75
N GLY A 14 0.54 12.54 3.22
CA GLY A 14 -0.57 11.81 2.63
C GLY A 14 -0.15 11.02 1.38
N LEU A 15 0.67 11.62 0.53
CA LEU A 15 1.24 10.94 -0.64
C LEU A 15 2.15 9.79 -0.22
N ALA A 16 3.06 10.01 0.73
CA ALA A 16 3.98 8.97 1.21
C ALA A 16 3.22 7.79 1.83
N ALA A 17 2.26 8.06 2.72
CA ALA A 17 1.41 7.03 3.33
C ALA A 17 0.55 6.31 2.27
N GLY A 18 -0.04 7.07 1.34
CA GLY A 18 -0.90 6.55 0.28
C GLY A 18 -0.15 5.61 -0.67
N VAL A 19 1.06 5.96 -1.10
CA VAL A 19 1.91 5.10 -1.95
C VAL A 19 2.31 3.83 -1.19
N GLY A 20 2.72 3.96 0.08
CA GLY A 20 3.14 2.83 0.90
C GLY A 20 2.02 1.80 1.12
N MET A 21 0.84 2.24 1.54
CA MET A 21 -0.30 1.34 1.79
C MET A 21 -0.98 0.89 0.49
N GLY A 22 -1.06 1.78 -0.50
CA GLY A 22 -1.69 1.53 -1.81
C GLY A 22 -1.01 0.44 -2.62
N GLY A 23 0.32 0.29 -2.50
CA GLY A 23 1.09 -0.77 -3.18
C GLY A 23 0.62 -2.19 -2.86
N ASN A 24 -0.09 -2.41 -1.76
CA ASN A 24 -0.59 -3.74 -1.37
C ASN A 24 -1.84 -4.19 -2.14
N GLY A 25 -2.51 -3.27 -2.85
CA GLY A 25 -3.71 -3.59 -3.64
C GLY A 25 -3.44 -4.56 -4.79
N THR A 26 -2.19 -4.64 -5.24
CA THR A 26 -1.78 -5.53 -6.34
C THR A 26 -0.52 -6.32 -6.00
N HIS A 27 -0.42 -7.50 -6.61
CA HIS A 27 0.73 -8.39 -6.47
C HIS A 27 2.03 -7.85 -7.11
N ILE A 28 1.95 -6.78 -7.91
CA ILE A 28 3.11 -6.11 -8.53
C ILE A 28 3.43 -4.74 -7.89
N GLY A 29 2.70 -4.34 -6.86
CA GLY A 29 2.84 -2.99 -6.28
C GLY A 29 4.10 -2.78 -5.44
N SER A 30 4.86 -3.84 -5.14
CA SER A 30 6.17 -3.75 -4.48
C SER A 30 7.08 -4.89 -4.92
N THR A 31 8.39 -4.73 -4.72
CA THR A 31 9.37 -5.80 -4.96
C THR A 31 9.10 -7.02 -4.08
N ALA A 32 8.66 -6.82 -2.83
CA ALA A 32 8.29 -7.90 -1.94
C ALA A 32 7.07 -8.67 -2.44
N ASN A 33 6.06 -7.99 -3.01
CA ASN A 33 4.87 -8.62 -3.57
C ASN A 33 5.23 -9.51 -4.77
N VAL A 34 6.08 -9.00 -5.68
CA VAL A 34 6.56 -9.78 -6.82
C VAL A 34 7.38 -10.99 -6.35
N PHE A 35 8.26 -10.78 -5.36
CA PHE A 35 9.11 -11.84 -4.81
C PHE A 35 8.29 -13.01 -4.23
N ILE A 36 7.24 -12.73 -3.43
CA ILE A 36 6.41 -13.79 -2.87
C ILE A 36 5.59 -14.51 -3.96
N VAL A 37 5.14 -13.81 -5.00
CA VAL A 37 4.49 -14.46 -6.16
C VAL A 37 5.46 -15.42 -6.83
N THR A 38 6.69 -14.98 -7.12
CA THR A 38 7.72 -15.82 -7.74
C THR A 38 8.05 -17.06 -6.89
N ILE A 39 8.16 -16.91 -5.57
CA ILE A 39 8.34 -18.06 -4.66
C ILE A 39 7.14 -19.00 -4.72
N SER A 40 5.92 -18.46 -4.66
CA SER A 40 4.70 -19.28 -4.71
C SER A 40 4.59 -20.08 -6.01
N GLU A 41 4.95 -19.47 -7.15
CA GLU A 41 4.99 -20.13 -8.45
C GLU A 41 6.05 -21.24 -8.50
N LYS A 42 7.23 -20.98 -7.92
CA LYS A 42 8.29 -22.00 -7.82
C LYS A 42 7.83 -23.18 -6.96
N MET A 43 7.23 -22.91 -5.80
CA MET A 43 6.70 -23.96 -4.91
C MET A 43 5.60 -24.79 -5.59
N ALA A 44 4.69 -24.14 -6.34
CA ALA A 44 3.66 -24.83 -7.11
C ALA A 44 4.25 -25.77 -8.17
N LYS A 45 5.34 -25.36 -8.83
CA LYS A 45 6.07 -26.20 -9.79
C LYS A 45 6.78 -27.38 -9.11
N ASP A 46 7.50 -27.11 -8.02
CA ASP A 46 8.29 -28.12 -7.31
C ASP A 46 7.41 -29.22 -6.69
N GLN A 47 6.20 -28.86 -6.22
CA GLN A 47 5.25 -29.80 -5.60
C GLN A 47 4.22 -30.37 -6.60
N GLY A 48 4.18 -29.85 -7.84
CA GLY A 48 3.18 -30.24 -8.84
C GLY A 48 1.75 -29.83 -8.49
N ASP A 49 1.56 -28.87 -7.58
CA ASP A 49 0.26 -28.38 -7.12
C ASP A 49 0.05 -26.90 -7.51
N PRO A 50 -0.76 -26.63 -8.56
CA PRO A 50 -1.07 -25.27 -8.99
C PRO A 50 -1.82 -24.42 -7.97
N SER A 51 -2.45 -25.03 -6.96
CA SER A 51 -3.21 -24.31 -5.93
C SER A 51 -2.33 -23.45 -5.01
N LEU A 52 -1.03 -23.76 -4.96
CA LEU A 52 -0.04 -23.02 -4.18
C LEU A 52 0.39 -21.70 -4.84
N ALA A 53 0.16 -21.54 -6.15
CA ALA A 53 0.53 -20.33 -6.88
C ALA A 53 -0.42 -19.17 -6.55
N ILE A 54 0.15 -18.00 -6.26
CA ILE A 54 -0.66 -16.81 -6.02
C ILE A 54 -1.09 -16.20 -7.35
N THR A 55 -2.38 -16.32 -7.68
CA THR A 55 -2.94 -15.70 -8.87
C THR A 55 -3.27 -14.21 -8.67
N PRO A 56 -3.28 -13.38 -9.73
CA PRO A 56 -3.64 -11.97 -9.63
C PRO A 56 -5.02 -11.74 -9.00
N LEU A 57 -6.01 -12.57 -9.37
CA LEU A 57 -7.36 -12.47 -8.83
C LEU A 57 -7.42 -12.87 -7.36
N LEU A 58 -6.67 -13.91 -6.96
CA LEU A 58 -6.56 -14.32 -5.56
C LEU A 58 -5.95 -13.21 -4.71
N TRP A 59 -4.88 -12.57 -5.20
CA TRP A 59 -4.28 -11.42 -4.54
C TRP A 59 -5.30 -10.30 -4.41
N MET A 60 -5.91 -9.88 -5.51
CA MET A 60 -6.84 -8.74 -5.52
C MET A 60 -8.01 -8.94 -4.54
N LYS A 61 -8.57 -10.15 -4.44
CA LYS A 61 -9.64 -10.47 -3.47
C LYS A 61 -9.25 -10.25 -2.00
N LYS A 62 -7.96 -10.38 -1.65
CA LYS A 62 -7.47 -10.20 -0.27
C LYS A 62 -6.76 -8.86 -0.07
N GLY A 63 -5.88 -8.51 -1.00
CA GLY A 63 -5.07 -7.29 -1.00
C GLY A 63 -5.91 -6.02 -1.14
N LEU A 64 -6.96 -6.01 -1.98
CA LEU A 64 -7.79 -4.81 -2.14
C LEU A 64 -8.56 -4.44 -0.87
N PRO A 65 -9.26 -5.35 -0.17
CA PRO A 65 -9.87 -5.05 1.12
C PRO A 65 -8.85 -4.57 2.18
N VAL A 66 -7.68 -5.21 2.26
CA VAL A 66 -6.61 -4.82 3.20
C VAL A 66 -6.08 -3.42 2.87
N MET A 67 -5.81 -3.16 1.60
CA MET A 67 -5.37 -1.84 1.12
C MET A 67 -6.38 -0.76 1.52
N LEU A 68 -7.67 -0.96 1.26
CA LEU A 68 -8.71 0.00 1.64
C LEU A 68 -8.78 0.22 3.15
N ALA A 69 -8.74 -0.85 3.95
CA ALA A 69 -8.74 -0.75 5.41
C ALA A 69 -7.53 0.04 5.93
N THR A 70 -6.34 -0.23 5.38
CA THR A 70 -5.11 0.50 5.76
C THR A 70 -5.12 1.96 5.31
N LEU A 71 -5.60 2.26 4.10
CA LEU A 71 -5.75 3.63 3.61
C LEU A 71 -6.72 4.43 4.48
N ILE A 72 -7.89 3.86 4.81
CA ILE A 72 -8.85 4.49 5.72
C ILE A 72 -8.22 4.74 7.09
N THR A 73 -7.49 3.75 7.62
CA THR A 73 -6.79 3.90 8.91
C THR A 73 -5.76 5.02 8.85
N CYS A 74 -4.96 5.09 7.79
CA CYS A 74 -4.01 6.20 7.58
C CYS A 74 -4.73 7.55 7.47
N THR A 75 -5.84 7.63 6.75
CA THR A 75 -6.64 8.87 6.66
C THR A 75 -7.17 9.30 8.02
N ILE A 76 -7.69 8.39 8.82
CA ILE A 76 -8.18 8.67 10.18
C ILE A 76 -7.04 9.19 11.06
N ILE A 77 -5.88 8.52 11.05
CA ILE A 77 -4.71 8.95 11.83
C ILE A 77 -4.25 10.34 11.39
N MET A 78 -4.14 10.59 10.09
CA MET A 78 -3.73 11.90 9.58
C MET A 78 -4.70 13.01 9.96
N TYR A 79 -6.01 12.71 9.97
CA TYR A 79 -7.03 13.65 10.39
C TYR A 79 -6.96 13.94 11.90
N LEU A 80 -6.82 12.91 12.74
CA LEU A 80 -6.75 13.06 14.20
C LEU A 80 -5.46 13.76 14.67
N PHE A 81 -4.36 13.55 13.94
CA PHE A 81 -3.05 14.14 14.24
C PHE A 81 -2.69 15.26 13.27
N TRP A 82 -3.68 16.03 12.81
CA TRP A 82 -3.49 17.08 11.81
C TRP A 82 -2.39 18.06 12.18
N ASP A 83 -2.36 18.54 13.43
CA ASP A 83 -1.36 19.52 13.88
C ASP A 83 0.07 18.99 13.73
N PHE A 84 0.29 17.70 14.00
CA PHE A 84 1.59 17.05 13.81
C PHE A 84 1.98 16.97 12.32
N PHE A 85 1.06 16.53 11.46
CA PHE A 85 1.32 16.42 10.02
C PHE A 85 1.35 17.76 9.28
N SER A 86 0.83 18.82 9.88
CA SER A 86 0.87 20.18 9.35
C SER A 86 2.10 20.98 9.79
N ALA A 87 2.86 20.46 10.76
CA ALA A 87 4.08 21.10 11.24
C ALA A 87 5.12 21.15 10.11
N PRO A 88 5.86 22.27 9.94
CA PRO A 88 6.87 22.39 8.89
C PRO A 88 7.91 21.27 8.98
N ILE A 89 8.22 20.66 7.84
CA ILE A 89 9.34 19.72 7.74
C ILE A 89 10.61 20.56 7.92
N ARG A 90 11.34 20.31 8.99
CA ARG A 90 12.55 21.06 9.36
C ARG A 90 13.79 20.51 8.66
#